data_AF-A0A0S7ZUY9-F1
#
_entry.id   AF-A0A0S7ZUY9-F1
#
_cell.length_a   1.000
_cell.length_b   1.000
_cell.length_c   1.000
_cell.angle_alpha   90.00
_cell.angle_beta   90.00
_cell.angle_gamma   90.00
#
_symmetry.space_group_name_H-M   'P 1'
#
loop_
_entity.id
_entity.type
_entity.pdbx_description
1 polymer ?
#
loop_
_entity_poly.entity_id
_entity_poly.type
_entity_poly.pdbx_seq_one_letter_code
_entity_poly.pdbx_strand_id
1 'polypeptide(L)'
;HYQELPELFMDFICSLTGKSPSTTGAGSEGALTKGPFNSLSTTADLNNALVSFILCGYDGFSSAAGYVGPNRRIDHDVSLLIPEIWCRLPLRERDPRYLIKRGYLEKLEDFDYNGVKVLASRLGYRITPGFVHAYFGKIFDNPTTVFDEAMLKPETQDLEVYVDGIHNIVSAQRRVAQRYFDDGTIEGACPPLKALLYMMAEGSFEGKGISHPDIRHMFTRQYLLASDWYQQRLALKQQLDVQLWHSHIDYIRHRLNVCTEIEEKTKLESLFNAAKNKRQYLESADYLASLQGTIGADGIRDN
;
A
#
# COMPACT_ATOMS: atom_id res chain seq x y z
N HIS A 1 12.41 -0.43 -8.93
CA HIS A 1 11.22 -0.02 -9.71
C HIS A 1 10.51 1.11 -8.98
N TYR A 2 9.68 1.84 -9.71
CA TYR A 2 8.66 2.74 -9.17
C TYR A 2 7.30 2.22 -9.65
N GLN A 3 6.34 2.09 -8.75
CA GLN A 3 4.98 1.68 -9.06
C GLN A 3 4.01 2.78 -8.64
N GLU A 4 3.10 3.12 -9.56
CA GLU A 4 1.93 3.91 -9.19
C GLU A 4 1.05 3.09 -8.25
N LEU A 5 0.17 3.77 -7.51
CA LEU A 5 -0.58 3.13 -6.42
C LEU A 5 -1.37 1.87 -6.82
N PRO A 6 -2.02 1.77 -8.00
CA PRO A 6 -2.68 0.53 -8.39
C PRO A 6 -1.73 -0.67 -8.45
N GLU A 7 -0.62 -0.56 -9.18
CA GLU A 7 0.38 -1.61 -9.31
C GLU A 7 1.06 -1.92 -7.96
N LEU A 8 1.37 -0.89 -7.18
CA LEU A 8 1.95 -1.04 -5.84
C LEU A 8 1.01 -1.84 -4.92
N PHE A 9 -0.29 -1.56 -4.97
CA PHE A 9 -1.25 -2.28 -4.15
C PHE A 9 -1.52 -3.70 -4.66
N MET A 10 -1.37 -3.99 -5.95
CA MET A 10 -1.35 -5.39 -6.42
C MET A 10 -0.21 -6.17 -5.78
N ASP A 11 0.96 -5.54 -5.63
CA ASP A 11 2.12 -6.15 -4.97
C ASP A 11 1.88 -6.30 -3.46
N PHE A 12 1.44 -5.24 -2.77
CA PHE A 12 1.14 -5.29 -1.34
C PHE A 12 0.06 -6.31 -0.97
N ILE A 13 -1.00 -6.45 -1.77
CA ILE A 13 -2.05 -7.45 -1.55
C ILE A 13 -1.46 -8.87 -1.58
N CYS A 14 -0.49 -9.11 -2.46
CA CYS A 14 0.04 -10.45 -2.70
C CYS A 14 1.27 -10.77 -1.85
N SER A 15 2.16 -9.80 -1.64
CA SER A 15 3.47 -9.95 -1.01
C SER A 15 4.17 -11.24 -1.44
N LEU A 16 4.55 -11.27 -2.71
CA LEU A 16 5.02 -12.49 -3.37
C LEU A 16 6.41 -12.90 -2.87
N THR A 17 6.63 -14.21 -2.77
CA THR A 17 7.91 -14.77 -2.37
C THR A 17 8.22 -16.03 -3.18
N GLY A 18 9.51 -16.23 -3.51
CA GLY A 18 10.01 -17.46 -4.13
C GLY A 18 10.16 -18.62 -3.14
N LYS A 19 10.08 -18.35 -1.82
CA LYS A 19 10.14 -19.39 -0.78
C LYS A 19 8.76 -20.01 -0.59
N SER A 20 8.71 -21.34 -0.40
CA SER A 20 7.47 -22.12 -0.26
C SER A 20 6.48 -21.93 -1.42
N PRO A 21 6.89 -22.26 -2.66
CA PRO A 21 6.00 -22.16 -3.81
C PRO A 21 4.75 -23.01 -3.61
N SER A 22 3.60 -22.43 -3.93
CA SER A 22 2.33 -23.13 -4.00
C SER A 22 2.31 -24.14 -5.16
N THR A 23 1.33 -25.04 -5.19
CA THR A 23 1.12 -25.97 -6.31
C THR A 23 0.93 -25.29 -7.68
N THR A 24 0.65 -23.98 -7.72
CA THR A 24 0.34 -23.23 -8.94
C THR A 24 1.19 -21.96 -9.15
N GLY A 25 2.33 -21.80 -8.46
CA GLY A 25 3.25 -20.67 -8.65
C GLY A 25 3.90 -20.15 -7.38
N ALA A 26 4.39 -18.91 -7.40
CA ALA A 26 5.05 -18.24 -6.27
C ALA A 26 4.22 -18.30 -4.97
N GLY A 27 4.91 -18.32 -3.83
CA GLY A 27 4.30 -18.21 -2.50
C GLY A 27 3.78 -16.78 -2.26
N SER A 28 2.93 -16.63 -1.24
CA SER A 28 2.41 -15.34 -0.78
C SER A 28 2.56 -15.26 0.73
N GLU A 29 3.12 -14.16 1.22
CA GLU A 29 3.23 -13.86 2.65
C GLU A 29 1.95 -13.20 3.21
N GLY A 30 0.90 -13.09 2.38
CA GLY A 30 -0.34 -12.40 2.68
C GLY A 30 -0.21 -10.87 2.54
N ALA A 31 -1.34 -10.16 2.62
CA ALA A 31 -1.37 -8.72 2.46
C ALA A 31 -0.38 -8.03 3.41
N LEU A 32 0.45 -7.13 2.87
CA LEU A 32 1.47 -6.36 3.59
C LEU A 32 2.47 -7.23 4.38
N THR A 33 2.74 -8.46 3.93
CA THR A 33 3.52 -9.49 4.65
C THR A 33 2.97 -9.84 6.05
N LYS A 34 1.70 -9.52 6.32
CA LYS A 34 1.04 -9.74 7.62
C LYS A 34 0.22 -11.02 7.69
N GLY A 35 0.28 -11.90 6.68
CA GLY A 35 -0.53 -13.13 6.64
C GLY A 35 -0.47 -13.97 7.92
N PRO A 36 0.72 -14.24 8.50
CA PRO A 36 0.83 -14.99 9.75
C PRO A 36 0.45 -14.21 11.02
N PHE A 37 0.22 -12.91 10.93
CA PHE A 37 0.12 -11.99 12.08
C PHE A 37 -1.18 -11.18 12.12
N ASN A 38 -2.05 -11.32 11.13
CA ASN A 38 -3.33 -10.62 11.09
C ASN A 38 -4.48 -11.60 11.34
N SER A 39 -5.13 -11.47 12.50
CA SER A 39 -6.29 -12.27 12.89
C SER A 39 -7.63 -11.70 12.41
N LEU A 40 -7.61 -10.60 11.66
CA LEU A 40 -8.79 -9.92 11.12
C LEU A 40 -8.78 -9.97 9.59
N SER A 41 -9.88 -9.52 8.98
CA SER A 41 -9.90 -9.29 7.52
C SER A 41 -8.77 -8.35 7.11
N THR A 42 -7.97 -8.76 6.13
CA THR A 42 -6.86 -7.98 5.60
C THR A 42 -7.31 -6.70 4.88
N THR A 43 -8.59 -6.60 4.51
CA THR A 43 -9.14 -5.40 3.87
C THR A 43 -9.04 -4.16 4.75
N ALA A 44 -9.16 -4.29 6.08
CA ALA A 44 -9.00 -3.16 6.99
C ALA A 44 -7.57 -2.59 6.95
N ASP A 45 -6.56 -3.46 6.95
CA ASP A 45 -5.15 -3.06 6.82
C ASP A 45 -4.89 -2.40 5.46
N LEU A 46 -5.40 -2.99 4.38
CA LEU A 46 -5.22 -2.48 3.02
C LEU A 46 -5.93 -1.15 2.80
N ASN A 47 -7.15 -0.97 3.31
CA ASN A 47 -7.87 0.30 3.26
C ASN A 47 -7.08 1.40 3.96
N ASN A 48 -6.60 1.14 5.19
CA ASN A 48 -5.80 2.08 5.96
C ASN A 48 -4.48 2.42 5.24
N ALA A 49 -3.80 1.42 4.70
CA ALA A 49 -2.59 1.62 3.93
C ALA A 49 -2.87 2.50 2.70
N LEU A 50 -3.91 2.21 1.92
CA LEU A 50 -4.23 2.98 0.72
C LEU A 50 -4.53 4.44 1.05
N VAL A 51 -5.38 4.68 2.05
CA VAL A 51 -5.72 6.02 2.50
C VAL A 51 -4.45 6.77 2.96
N SER A 52 -3.56 6.12 3.71
CA SER A 52 -2.28 6.71 4.12
C SER A 52 -1.41 7.12 2.93
N PHE A 53 -1.21 6.22 1.96
CA PHE A 53 -0.43 6.51 0.75
C PHE A 53 -1.00 7.69 -0.05
N ILE A 54 -2.32 7.72 -0.24
CA ILE A 54 -2.99 8.80 -0.98
C ILE A 54 -2.90 10.13 -0.25
N LEU A 55 -3.15 10.17 1.06
CA LEU A 55 -3.19 11.41 1.85
C LEU A 55 -1.82 12.05 2.00
N CYS A 56 -0.79 11.23 2.25
CA CYS A 56 0.59 11.68 2.42
C CYS A 56 1.32 11.89 1.09
N GLY A 57 0.76 11.39 -0.02
CA GLY A 57 1.41 11.47 -1.34
C GLY A 57 2.70 10.67 -1.38
N TYR A 58 2.70 9.48 -0.79
CA TYR A 58 3.87 8.61 -0.79
C TYR A 58 4.06 7.92 -2.14
N ASP A 59 5.32 7.84 -2.57
CA ASP A 59 5.72 7.16 -3.80
C ASP A 59 6.14 5.71 -3.51
N GLY A 60 5.64 4.76 -4.32
CA GLY A 60 5.95 3.35 -4.19
C GLY A 60 7.23 2.95 -4.92
N PHE A 61 8.36 2.90 -4.21
CA PHE A 61 9.61 2.37 -4.77
C PHE A 61 9.91 0.98 -4.22
N SER A 62 10.43 0.10 -5.09
CA SER A 62 10.90 -1.24 -4.74
C SER A 62 12.33 -1.46 -5.23
N SER A 63 13.14 -2.12 -4.40
CA SER A 63 14.53 -2.47 -4.71
C SER A 63 14.68 -3.98 -4.84
N ALA A 64 15.52 -4.43 -5.77
CA ALA A 64 15.83 -5.84 -5.90
C ALA A 64 16.69 -6.34 -4.73
N ALA A 65 16.45 -7.57 -4.31
CA ALA A 65 17.28 -8.33 -3.38
C ALA A 65 17.35 -9.80 -3.86
N GLY A 66 18.43 -10.49 -3.53
CA GLY A 66 18.73 -11.83 -4.01
C GLY A 66 19.27 -11.79 -5.44
N TYR A 67 18.40 -11.59 -6.42
CA TYR A 67 18.72 -11.69 -7.85
C TYR A 67 18.09 -10.57 -8.69
N VAL A 68 18.73 -10.25 -9.81
CA VAL A 68 18.19 -9.41 -10.89
C VAL A 68 18.27 -10.20 -12.20
N GLY A 69 17.13 -10.70 -12.67
CA GLY A 69 17.13 -11.72 -13.73
C GLY A 69 17.75 -13.05 -13.26
N PRO A 70 17.85 -14.05 -14.15
CA PRO A 70 18.29 -15.40 -13.78
C PRO A 70 19.78 -15.49 -13.42
N ASN A 71 20.62 -14.61 -13.96
CA ASN A 71 22.08 -14.80 -13.97
C ASN A 71 22.85 -13.83 -13.06
N ARG A 72 22.19 -12.82 -12.48
CA ARG A 72 22.85 -11.82 -11.62
C ARG A 72 22.38 -11.94 -10.18
N ARG A 73 23.22 -12.57 -9.35
CA ARG A 73 23.07 -12.57 -7.89
C ARG A 73 23.59 -11.24 -7.32
N ILE A 74 22.77 -10.58 -6.52
CA ILE A 74 23.07 -9.29 -5.86
C ILE A 74 22.90 -9.32 -4.33
N ASP A 75 22.39 -10.44 -3.78
CA ASP A 75 22.08 -10.60 -2.35
C ASP A 75 21.41 -9.34 -1.75
N HIS A 76 22.09 -8.59 -0.88
CA HIS A 76 21.58 -7.35 -0.30
C HIS A 76 22.34 -6.09 -0.73
N ASP A 77 23.22 -6.20 -1.73
CA ASP A 77 24.13 -5.13 -2.12
C ASP A 77 23.34 -3.89 -2.58
N VAL A 78 22.31 -4.09 -3.42
CA VAL A 78 21.42 -3.00 -3.85
C VAL A 78 20.63 -2.44 -2.67
N SER A 79 20.16 -3.28 -1.75
CA SER A 79 19.39 -2.86 -0.58
C SER A 79 20.17 -1.88 0.30
N LEU A 80 21.46 -2.12 0.49
CA LEU A 80 22.35 -1.25 1.28
C LEU A 80 22.61 0.09 0.60
N LEU A 81 22.57 0.15 -0.74
CA LEU A 81 22.81 1.38 -1.50
C LEU A 81 21.60 2.32 -1.50
N ILE A 82 20.36 1.82 -1.38
CA ILE A 82 19.15 2.65 -1.44
C ILE A 82 19.20 3.87 -0.49
N PRO A 83 19.45 3.72 0.83
CA PRO A 83 19.49 4.88 1.72
C PRO A 83 20.60 5.88 1.33
N GLU A 84 21.76 5.37 0.88
CA GLU A 84 22.89 6.19 0.45
C GLU A 84 22.55 7.01 -0.81
N ILE A 85 21.84 6.43 -1.77
CA ILE A 85 21.39 7.14 -2.95
C ILE A 85 20.32 8.17 -2.56
N TRP A 86 19.26 7.73 -1.89
CA TRP A 86 18.08 8.57 -1.63
C TRP A 86 18.40 9.79 -0.76
N CYS A 87 19.27 9.66 0.24
CA CYS A 87 19.62 10.77 1.13
C CYS A 87 20.40 11.88 0.39
N ARG A 88 21.14 11.53 -0.67
CA ARG A 88 21.95 12.45 -1.51
C ARG A 88 21.18 13.06 -2.69
N LEU A 89 19.93 12.64 -2.92
CA LEU A 89 19.07 13.26 -3.93
C LEU A 89 18.40 14.52 -3.37
N PRO A 90 18.41 15.66 -4.09
CA PRO A 90 17.54 16.79 -3.81
C PRO A 90 16.07 16.37 -3.79
N LEU A 91 15.23 16.99 -2.94
CA LEU A 91 13.82 16.62 -2.79
C LEU A 91 13.06 16.56 -4.13
N ARG A 92 13.27 17.54 -5.02
CA ARG A 92 12.63 17.56 -6.35
C ARG A 92 13.03 16.36 -7.23
N GLU A 93 14.25 15.86 -7.05
CA GLU A 93 14.80 14.76 -7.86
C GLU A 93 14.40 13.38 -7.33
N ARG A 94 13.75 13.32 -6.17
CA ARG A 94 13.11 12.11 -5.63
C ARG A 94 11.70 11.89 -6.20
N ASP A 95 11.07 12.95 -6.72
CA ASP A 95 9.71 12.89 -7.27
C ASP A 95 9.68 12.03 -8.56
N PRO A 96 8.91 10.94 -8.61
CA PRO A 96 8.86 10.06 -9.78
C PRO A 96 8.36 10.78 -11.03
N ARG A 97 7.51 11.81 -10.92
CA ARG A 97 7.07 12.60 -12.09
C ARG A 97 8.23 13.38 -12.69
N TYR A 98 9.14 13.89 -11.85
CA TYR A 98 10.37 14.51 -12.31
C TYR A 98 11.26 13.48 -13.02
N LEU A 99 11.44 12.31 -12.40
CA LEU A 99 12.27 11.24 -12.95
C LEU A 99 11.73 10.73 -14.30
N ILE A 100 10.43 10.52 -14.44
CA ILE A 100 9.76 10.13 -15.69
C ILE A 100 9.97 11.21 -16.76
N LYS A 101 9.70 12.49 -16.43
CA LYS A 101 9.88 13.60 -17.37
C LYS A 101 11.32 13.75 -17.88
N ARG A 102 12.30 13.36 -17.06
CA ARG A 102 13.74 13.38 -17.41
C ARG A 102 14.21 12.12 -18.14
N GLY A 103 13.35 11.11 -18.31
CA GLY A 103 13.75 9.81 -18.88
C GLY A 103 14.62 8.98 -17.95
N TYR A 104 14.59 9.26 -16.65
CA TYR A 104 15.29 8.49 -15.61
C TYR A 104 14.47 7.30 -15.12
N LEU A 105 13.15 7.34 -15.32
CA LEU A 105 12.27 6.20 -15.19
C LEU A 105 11.61 5.92 -16.53
N GLU A 106 11.61 4.65 -16.95
CA GLU A 106 10.89 4.19 -18.13
C GLU A 106 9.75 3.26 -17.71
N LYS A 107 8.61 3.41 -18.38
CA LYS A 107 7.43 2.59 -18.12
C LYS A 107 7.58 1.24 -18.81
N LEU A 108 7.21 0.17 -18.12
CA LEU A 108 7.07 -1.14 -18.72
C LEU A 108 5.67 -1.26 -19.33
N GLU A 109 5.60 -1.77 -20.55
CA GLU A 109 4.36 -1.90 -21.31
C GLU A 109 4.07 -3.36 -21.59
N ASP A 110 2.79 -3.70 -21.68
CA ASP A 110 2.37 -5.04 -22.08
C ASP A 110 2.87 -5.36 -23.49
N PHE A 111 3.21 -6.62 -23.74
CA PHE A 111 3.64 -7.10 -25.07
C PHE A 111 3.15 -8.52 -25.32
N ASP A 112 3.18 -8.97 -26.57
CA ASP A 112 2.82 -10.33 -26.95
C ASP A 112 4.07 -11.21 -27.06
N TYR A 113 4.00 -12.42 -26.50
CA TYR A 113 5.03 -13.45 -26.62
C TYR A 113 4.38 -14.79 -26.90
N ASN A 114 4.76 -15.44 -28.00
CA ASN A 114 4.17 -16.72 -28.45
C ASN A 114 2.64 -16.72 -28.54
N GLY A 115 2.04 -15.60 -28.94
CA GLY A 115 0.58 -15.44 -29.07
C GLY A 115 -0.16 -15.25 -27.75
N VAL A 116 0.56 -15.11 -26.63
CA VAL A 116 0.01 -14.83 -25.31
C VAL A 116 0.42 -13.42 -24.89
N LYS A 117 -0.54 -12.67 -24.37
CA LYS A 117 -0.30 -11.32 -23.84
C LYS A 117 0.42 -11.39 -22.49
N VAL A 118 1.54 -10.70 -22.38
CA VAL A 118 2.36 -10.56 -21.17
C VAL A 118 2.04 -9.22 -20.50
N LEU A 119 1.56 -9.26 -19.25
CA LEU A 119 1.11 -8.07 -18.51
C LEU A 119 2.27 -7.36 -17.78
N ALA A 120 3.33 -7.02 -18.52
CA ALA A 120 4.52 -6.40 -17.95
C ALA A 120 4.26 -5.00 -17.35
N SER A 121 3.18 -4.33 -17.77
CA SER A 121 2.79 -3.03 -17.21
C SER A 121 2.50 -3.07 -15.71
N ARG A 122 2.18 -4.25 -15.14
CA ARG A 122 2.01 -4.42 -13.68
C ARG A 122 3.29 -4.18 -12.87
N LEU A 123 4.46 -4.21 -13.52
CA LEU A 123 5.74 -3.90 -12.90
C LEU A 123 6.02 -2.39 -12.79
N GLY A 124 5.13 -1.54 -13.32
CA GLY A 124 5.24 -0.09 -13.27
C GLY A 124 6.40 0.44 -14.12
N TYR A 125 7.30 1.17 -13.47
CA TYR A 125 8.45 1.83 -14.07
C TYR A 125 9.75 1.26 -13.51
N ARG A 126 10.81 1.30 -14.30
CA ARG A 126 12.17 0.96 -13.85
C ARG A 126 13.14 2.10 -14.11
N ILE A 127 14.28 2.06 -13.41
CA ILE A 127 15.36 3.02 -13.62
C ILE A 127 16.02 2.80 -14.98
N THR A 128 16.48 3.87 -15.60
CA THR A 128 17.20 3.84 -16.88
C THR A 128 18.71 4.04 -16.68
N PRO A 129 19.55 3.79 -17.71
CA PRO A 129 20.96 4.18 -17.66
C PRO A 129 21.16 5.67 -17.33
N GLY A 130 20.22 6.53 -17.72
CA GLY A 130 20.22 7.95 -17.39
C GLY A 130 20.13 8.21 -15.88
N PHE A 131 19.32 7.43 -15.14
CA PHE A 131 19.24 7.50 -13.68
C PHE A 131 20.58 7.11 -13.04
N VAL A 132 21.17 6.01 -13.50
CA VAL A 132 22.46 5.51 -13.01
C VAL A 132 23.55 6.57 -13.23
N HIS A 133 23.64 7.12 -14.44
CA HIS A 133 24.63 8.16 -14.76
C HIS A 133 24.44 9.43 -13.91
N ALA A 134 23.19 9.89 -13.74
CA ALA A 134 22.88 11.11 -13.01
C ALA A 134 23.14 11.01 -11.50
N TYR A 135 22.89 9.84 -10.91
CA TYR A 135 22.80 9.73 -9.45
C TYR A 135 23.79 8.76 -8.82
N PHE A 136 24.21 7.70 -9.51
CA PHE A 136 25.14 6.73 -8.93
C PHE A 136 26.59 7.19 -9.01
N GLY A 137 26.91 8.15 -9.88
CA GLY A 137 28.22 8.83 -9.89
C GLY A 137 28.55 9.60 -8.61
N LYS A 138 27.58 9.79 -7.71
CA LYS A 138 27.80 10.37 -6.38
C LYS A 138 28.37 9.36 -5.36
N ILE A 139 28.39 8.07 -5.71
CA ILE A 139 28.79 6.96 -4.83
C ILE A 139 29.90 6.13 -5.50
N PHE A 140 29.82 5.92 -6.82
CA PHE A 140 30.76 5.11 -7.58
C PHE A 140 31.54 5.98 -8.58
N ASP A 141 32.83 5.69 -8.72
CA ASP A 141 33.68 6.33 -9.74
C ASP A 141 33.26 5.93 -11.17
N ASN A 142 32.80 4.69 -11.35
CA ASN A 142 32.30 4.17 -12.63
C ASN A 142 30.94 3.46 -12.44
N PRO A 143 29.83 4.20 -12.40
CA PRO A 143 28.51 3.62 -12.10
C PRO A 143 28.00 2.69 -13.21
N THR A 144 28.38 2.93 -14.46
CA THR A 144 27.95 2.14 -15.63
C THR A 144 28.57 0.75 -15.70
N THR A 145 29.70 0.52 -15.03
CA THR A 145 30.27 -0.84 -14.88
C THR A 145 29.61 -1.64 -13.76
N VAL A 146 29.02 -0.96 -12.77
CA VAL A 146 28.35 -1.61 -11.63
C VAL A 146 26.94 -2.05 -12.01
N PHE A 147 26.21 -1.21 -12.75
CA PHE A 147 24.87 -1.51 -13.25
C PHE A 147 24.88 -1.53 -14.78
N ASP A 148 25.22 -2.70 -15.33
CA ASP A 148 25.28 -2.92 -16.76
C ASP A 148 23.88 -3.04 -17.40
N GLU A 149 23.83 -3.16 -18.73
CA GLU A 149 22.57 -3.29 -19.46
C GLU A 149 21.77 -4.51 -18.98
N ALA A 150 22.42 -5.64 -18.74
CA ALA A 150 21.75 -6.86 -18.31
C ALA A 150 21.10 -6.73 -16.92
N MET A 151 21.65 -5.92 -16.02
CA MET A 151 21.02 -5.61 -14.73
C MET A 151 19.86 -4.62 -14.86
N LEU A 152 19.98 -3.62 -15.73
CA LEU A 152 18.91 -2.63 -15.94
C LEU A 152 17.75 -3.20 -16.77
N LYS A 153 18.05 -4.14 -17.65
CA LYS A 153 17.13 -4.82 -18.58
C LYS A 153 17.23 -6.34 -18.43
N PRO A 154 16.72 -6.92 -17.33
CA PRO A 154 16.85 -8.34 -17.05
C PRO A 154 16.26 -9.25 -18.14
N GLU A 155 15.34 -8.76 -18.97
CA GLU A 155 14.82 -9.45 -20.16
C GLU A 155 15.89 -9.78 -21.20
N THR A 156 17.03 -9.08 -21.18
CA THR A 156 18.17 -9.37 -22.08
C THR A 156 19.00 -10.58 -21.64
N GLN A 157 18.86 -11.01 -20.38
CA GLN A 157 19.56 -12.19 -19.87
C GLN A 157 18.93 -13.47 -20.39
N ASP A 158 17.60 -13.53 -20.36
CA ASP A 158 16.76 -14.61 -20.87
C ASP A 158 15.31 -14.10 -20.96
N LEU A 159 14.78 -13.96 -22.17
CA LEU A 159 13.43 -13.43 -22.39
C LEU A 159 12.35 -14.41 -21.95
N GLU A 160 12.58 -15.72 -22.10
CA GLU A 160 11.60 -16.74 -21.73
C GLU A 160 11.42 -16.78 -20.21
N VAL A 161 12.52 -16.74 -19.46
CA VAL A 161 12.49 -16.66 -17.99
C VAL A 161 11.86 -15.34 -17.51
N TYR A 162 12.13 -14.23 -18.21
CA TYR A 162 11.50 -12.95 -17.90
C TYR A 162 9.98 -12.99 -18.05
N VAL A 163 9.50 -13.56 -19.15
CA VAL A 163 8.06 -13.75 -19.42
C VAL A 163 7.44 -14.70 -18.39
N ASP A 164 8.08 -15.82 -18.08
CA ASP A 164 7.60 -16.77 -17.06
C ASP A 164 7.51 -16.10 -15.68
N GLY A 165 8.49 -15.27 -15.30
CA GLY A 165 8.46 -14.49 -14.08
C GLY A 165 7.23 -13.57 -13.98
N ILE A 166 6.88 -12.88 -15.07
CA ILE A 166 5.68 -12.02 -15.11
C ILE A 166 4.40 -12.87 -15.03
N HIS A 167 4.32 -13.99 -15.74
CA HIS A 167 3.17 -14.88 -15.66
C HIS A 167 2.97 -15.44 -14.26
N ASN A 168 4.06 -15.80 -13.56
CA ASN A 168 4.02 -16.23 -12.17
C ASN A 168 3.46 -15.14 -11.23
N ILE A 169 3.88 -13.88 -11.42
CA ILE A 169 3.34 -12.74 -10.68
C ILE A 169 1.83 -12.59 -10.92
N VAL A 170 1.41 -12.57 -12.19
CA VAL A 170 0.00 -12.39 -12.57
C VAL A 170 -0.89 -13.53 -12.06
N SER A 171 -0.42 -14.78 -12.20
CA SER A 171 -1.11 -15.97 -11.72
C SER A 171 -1.28 -15.94 -10.20
N ALA A 172 -0.22 -15.60 -9.47
CA ALA A 172 -0.28 -15.47 -8.02
C ALA A 172 -1.21 -14.33 -7.58
N GLN A 173 -1.17 -13.18 -8.28
CA GLN A 173 -2.10 -12.07 -8.05
C GLN A 173 -3.55 -12.48 -8.24
N ARG A 174 -3.86 -13.21 -9.33
CA ARG A 174 -5.21 -13.74 -9.58
C ARG A 174 -5.68 -14.64 -8.46
N ARG A 175 -4.84 -15.59 -8.03
CA ARG A 175 -5.17 -16.54 -6.96
C ARG A 175 -5.37 -15.85 -5.62
N VAL A 176 -4.52 -14.89 -5.27
CA VAL A 176 -4.67 -14.13 -4.02
C VAL A 176 -5.95 -13.29 -4.06
N ALA A 177 -6.22 -12.60 -5.16
CA ALA A 177 -7.43 -11.80 -5.32
C ALA A 177 -8.70 -12.66 -5.22
N GLN A 178 -8.71 -13.84 -5.84
CA GLN A 178 -9.85 -14.78 -5.79
C GLN A 178 -10.27 -15.12 -4.34
N ARG A 179 -9.32 -15.22 -3.41
CA ARG A 179 -9.63 -15.53 -2.00
C ARG A 179 -10.56 -14.51 -1.35
N TYR A 180 -10.43 -13.23 -1.68
CA TYR A 180 -11.30 -12.16 -1.16
C TYR A 180 -12.76 -12.31 -1.62
N PHE A 181 -12.97 -12.93 -2.78
CA PHE A 181 -14.32 -13.28 -3.26
C PHE A 181 -14.83 -14.52 -2.55
N ASP A 182 -13.98 -15.55 -2.46
CA ASP A 182 -14.34 -16.85 -1.90
C ASP A 182 -14.74 -16.76 -0.42
N ASP A 183 -14.08 -15.89 0.35
CA ASP A 183 -14.37 -15.65 1.77
C ASP A 183 -15.30 -14.44 2.03
N GLY A 184 -15.76 -13.77 0.98
CA GLY A 184 -16.65 -12.61 1.06
C GLY A 184 -16.02 -11.33 1.63
N THR A 185 -14.73 -11.35 1.99
CA THR A 185 -14.07 -10.18 2.60
C THR A 185 -13.90 -9.02 1.64
N ILE A 186 -14.05 -9.23 0.33
CA ILE A 186 -14.09 -8.16 -0.68
C ILE A 186 -15.11 -7.06 -0.35
N GLU A 187 -16.20 -7.37 0.37
CA GLU A 187 -17.18 -6.37 0.80
C GLU A 187 -16.65 -5.37 1.82
N GLY A 188 -15.52 -5.68 2.47
CA GLY A 188 -14.79 -4.75 3.33
C GLY A 188 -13.80 -3.85 2.57
N ALA A 189 -13.51 -4.13 1.30
CA ALA A 189 -12.58 -3.34 0.52
C ALA A 189 -13.19 -1.99 0.11
N CYS A 190 -12.44 -0.90 0.31
CA CYS A 190 -12.83 0.40 -0.21
C CYS A 190 -12.91 0.39 -1.75
N PRO A 191 -13.67 1.30 -2.38
CA PRO A 191 -13.94 1.23 -3.82
C PRO A 191 -12.71 1.06 -4.72
N PRO A 192 -11.57 1.78 -4.52
CA PRO A 192 -10.39 1.59 -5.35
C PRO A 192 -9.78 0.18 -5.23
N LEU A 193 -9.76 -0.38 -4.01
CA LEU A 193 -9.26 -1.74 -3.78
C LEU A 193 -10.22 -2.81 -4.30
N LYS A 194 -11.53 -2.60 -4.18
CA LYS A 194 -12.53 -3.49 -4.77
C LYS A 194 -12.32 -3.57 -6.29
N ALA A 195 -12.22 -2.43 -6.97
CA ALA A 195 -11.90 -2.39 -8.40
C ALA A 195 -10.58 -3.10 -8.73
N LEU A 196 -9.55 -2.92 -7.90
CA LEU A 196 -8.25 -3.57 -8.06
C LEU A 196 -8.34 -5.10 -7.94
N LEU A 197 -9.06 -5.60 -6.94
CA LEU A 197 -9.28 -7.03 -6.71
C LEU A 197 -10.02 -7.69 -7.89
N TYR A 198 -11.05 -7.04 -8.43
CA TYR A 198 -11.71 -7.48 -9.66
C TYR A 198 -10.75 -7.55 -10.85
N MET A 199 -9.93 -6.50 -11.07
CA MET A 199 -8.94 -6.51 -12.16
C MET A 199 -7.87 -7.60 -11.97
N MET A 200 -7.50 -7.92 -10.73
CA MET A 200 -6.55 -9.01 -10.45
C MET A 200 -7.17 -10.39 -10.72
N ALA A 201 -8.42 -10.63 -10.28
CA ALA A 201 -9.10 -11.92 -10.36
C ALA A 201 -9.69 -12.21 -11.76
N GLU A 202 -10.37 -11.21 -12.34
CA GLU A 202 -11.18 -11.35 -13.56
C GLU A 202 -10.56 -10.62 -14.77
N GLY A 203 -9.53 -9.80 -14.55
CA GLY A 203 -8.81 -9.06 -15.60
C GLY A 203 -9.36 -7.67 -15.91
N SER A 204 -10.59 -7.36 -15.47
CA SER A 204 -11.19 -6.03 -15.61
C SER A 204 -12.17 -5.73 -14.48
N PHE A 205 -12.49 -4.46 -14.27
CA PHE A 205 -13.58 -4.02 -13.41
C PHE A 205 -14.55 -3.18 -14.25
N GLU A 206 -15.81 -3.63 -14.39
CA GLU A 206 -16.80 -2.99 -15.28
C GLU A 206 -16.29 -2.82 -16.73
N GLY A 207 -15.52 -3.78 -17.23
CA GLY A 207 -14.90 -3.71 -18.56
C GLY A 207 -13.70 -2.76 -18.66
N LYS A 208 -13.29 -2.13 -17.57
CA LYS A 208 -12.15 -1.21 -17.50
C LYS A 208 -10.90 -1.93 -17.00
N GLY A 209 -9.77 -1.70 -17.66
CA GLY A 209 -8.46 -2.19 -17.25
C GLY A 209 -7.71 -1.20 -16.36
N ILE A 210 -6.55 -1.62 -15.85
CA ILE A 210 -5.73 -0.85 -14.89
C ILE A 210 -5.29 0.51 -15.43
N SER A 211 -5.12 0.67 -16.74
CA SER A 211 -4.73 1.92 -17.39
C SER A 211 -5.90 2.88 -17.63
N HIS A 212 -7.14 2.46 -17.36
CA HIS A 212 -8.32 3.29 -17.64
C HIS A 212 -8.32 4.55 -16.74
N PRO A 213 -8.58 5.76 -17.28
CA PRO A 213 -8.54 7.01 -16.52
C PRO A 213 -9.43 6.98 -15.26
N ASP A 214 -10.64 6.44 -15.36
CA ASP A 214 -11.54 6.31 -14.19
C ASP A 214 -10.93 5.48 -13.07
N ILE A 215 -10.23 4.38 -13.40
CA ILE A 215 -9.56 3.54 -12.41
C ILE A 215 -8.43 4.33 -11.77
N ARG A 216 -7.60 5.02 -12.56
CA ARG A 216 -6.50 5.85 -12.04
C ARG A 216 -7.00 6.98 -11.15
N HIS A 217 -8.13 7.59 -11.51
CA HIS A 217 -8.74 8.69 -10.75
C HIS A 217 -9.11 8.25 -9.32
N MET A 218 -9.54 7.00 -9.13
CA MET A 218 -9.89 6.46 -7.80
C MET A 218 -8.72 6.46 -6.80
N PHE A 219 -7.48 6.50 -7.28
CA PHE A 219 -6.26 6.51 -6.45
C PHE A 219 -5.72 7.93 -6.22
N THR A 220 -6.48 8.97 -6.58
CA THR A 220 -6.06 10.36 -6.38
C THR A 220 -6.54 10.93 -5.05
N ARG A 221 -5.77 11.88 -4.51
CA ARG A 221 -6.16 12.61 -3.29
C ARG A 221 -7.47 13.38 -3.47
N GLN A 222 -7.71 13.92 -4.66
CA GLN A 222 -8.95 14.63 -4.97
C GLN A 222 -10.15 13.69 -4.88
N TYR A 223 -10.08 12.52 -5.51
CA TYR A 223 -11.14 11.52 -5.43
C TYR A 223 -11.39 11.10 -3.98
N LEU A 224 -10.33 10.74 -3.24
CA LEU A 224 -10.45 10.32 -1.85
C LEU A 224 -11.20 11.36 -1.00
N LEU A 225 -10.75 12.61 -1.01
CA LEU A 225 -11.32 13.65 -0.16
C LEU A 225 -12.78 13.99 -0.51
N ALA A 226 -13.16 13.85 -1.78
CA ALA A 226 -14.53 14.10 -2.24
C ALA A 226 -15.46 12.87 -2.09
N SER A 227 -14.92 11.70 -1.75
CA SER A 227 -15.68 10.46 -1.77
C SER A 227 -16.52 10.21 -0.52
N ASP A 228 -17.74 9.72 -0.71
CA ASP A 228 -18.64 9.37 0.40
C ASP A 228 -18.05 8.29 1.31
N TRP A 229 -17.36 7.30 0.74
CA TRP A 229 -16.75 6.22 1.51
C TRP A 229 -15.68 6.75 2.47
N TYR A 230 -14.90 7.76 2.07
CA TYR A 230 -13.93 8.37 2.97
C TYR A 230 -14.62 9.18 4.08
N GLN A 231 -15.66 9.94 3.75
CA GLN A 231 -16.46 10.67 4.75
C GLN A 231 -17.09 9.71 5.77
N GLN A 232 -17.58 8.55 5.32
CA GLN A 232 -18.10 7.49 6.19
C GLN A 232 -17.03 6.96 7.15
N ARG A 233 -15.77 6.80 6.72
CA ARG A 233 -14.67 6.40 7.62
C ARG A 233 -14.41 7.43 8.72
N LEU A 234 -14.47 8.71 8.39
CA LEU A 234 -14.27 9.78 9.37
C LEU A 234 -15.42 9.84 10.38
N ALA A 235 -16.66 9.72 9.89
CA ALA A 235 -17.83 9.64 10.74
C ALA A 235 -17.79 8.40 11.66
N LEU A 236 -17.38 7.24 11.15
CA LEU A 236 -17.22 6.03 11.96
C LEU A 236 -16.15 6.21 13.03
N LYS A 237 -15.02 6.84 12.70
CA LYS A 237 -13.97 7.16 13.68
C LYS A 237 -14.51 8.02 14.80
N GLN A 238 -15.26 9.07 14.48
CA GLN A 238 -15.93 9.91 15.47
C GLN A 238 -16.87 9.09 16.37
N GLN A 239 -17.72 8.25 15.78
CA GLN A 239 -18.66 7.40 16.53
C GLN A 239 -17.94 6.48 17.51
N LEU A 240 -16.88 5.80 17.06
CA LEU A 240 -16.07 4.91 17.90
C LEU A 240 -15.40 5.66 19.05
N ASP A 241 -14.89 6.86 18.80
CA ASP A 241 -14.30 7.68 19.85
C ASP A 241 -15.33 8.15 20.87
N VAL A 242 -16.52 8.59 20.42
CA VAL A 242 -17.62 8.95 21.33
C VAL A 242 -18.02 7.75 22.18
N GLN A 243 -18.14 6.55 21.58
CA GLN A 243 -18.48 5.33 22.29
C GLN A 243 -17.42 4.94 23.33
N LEU A 244 -16.13 5.02 22.98
CA LEU A 244 -15.04 4.75 23.89
C LEU A 244 -15.08 5.68 25.12
N TRP A 245 -15.29 6.98 24.89
CA TRP A 245 -15.37 7.95 25.98
C TRP A 245 -16.66 7.84 26.80
N HIS A 246 -17.75 7.33 26.20
CA HIS A 246 -18.93 6.93 26.95
C HIS A 246 -18.58 5.82 27.96
N SER A 247 -17.90 4.76 27.52
CA SER A 247 -17.45 3.66 28.38
C SER A 247 -16.52 4.14 29.51
N HIS A 248 -15.60 5.09 29.23
CA HIS A 248 -14.76 5.70 30.26
C HIS A 248 -15.60 6.44 31.32
N ILE A 249 -16.58 7.22 30.89
CA ILE A 249 -17.46 7.98 31.80
C ILE A 249 -18.25 7.02 32.70
N ASP A 250 -18.79 5.94 32.15
CA ASP A 250 -19.55 4.96 32.93
C ASP A 250 -18.67 4.20 33.92
N TYR A 251 -17.45 3.83 33.50
CA TYR A 251 -16.46 3.24 34.40
C TYR A 251 -16.12 4.16 35.57
N ILE A 252 -15.82 5.44 35.29
CA ILE A 252 -15.49 6.42 36.34
C ILE A 252 -16.69 6.65 37.26
N ARG A 253 -17.91 6.73 36.71
CA ARG A 253 -19.15 6.87 37.51
C ARG A 253 -19.33 5.68 38.45
N HIS A 254 -19.14 4.46 37.95
CA HIS A 254 -19.21 3.26 38.79
C HIS A 254 -18.16 3.31 39.91
N ARG A 255 -16.91 3.69 39.58
CA ARG A 255 -15.82 3.81 40.56
C ARG A 255 -16.12 4.87 41.62
N LEU A 256 -16.69 6.02 41.25
CA LEU A 256 -17.11 7.09 42.18
C LEU A 256 -18.16 6.62 43.20
N ASN A 257 -19.08 5.74 42.80
CA ASN A 257 -20.14 5.24 43.68
C ASN A 257 -19.63 4.29 44.77
N VAL A 258 -18.50 3.63 44.53
CA VAL A 258 -17.89 2.66 45.47
C VAL A 258 -16.66 3.20 46.19
N CYS A 259 -16.15 4.37 45.79
CA CYS A 259 -14.96 4.98 46.37
C CYS A 259 -15.29 5.68 47.71
N THR A 260 -14.56 5.31 48.76
CA THR A 260 -14.72 5.83 50.12
C THR A 260 -13.63 6.83 50.51
N GLU A 261 -12.48 6.80 49.84
CA GLU A 261 -11.36 7.71 50.12
C GLU A 261 -11.57 9.09 49.47
N ILE A 262 -11.46 10.15 50.27
CA ILE A 262 -11.79 11.53 49.86
C ILE A 262 -10.85 12.04 48.75
N GLU A 263 -9.56 11.74 48.86
CA GLU A 263 -8.55 12.16 47.87
C GLU A 263 -8.77 11.47 46.51
N GLU A 264 -9.01 10.16 46.51
CA GLU A 264 -9.30 9.40 45.29
C GLU A 264 -10.62 9.88 44.66
N LYS A 265 -11.66 10.11 45.47
CA LYS A 265 -12.94 10.64 45.01
C LYS A 265 -12.79 11.99 44.31
N THR A 266 -12.02 12.91 44.90
CA THR A 266 -11.76 14.24 44.32
C THR A 266 -11.06 14.11 42.96
N LYS A 267 -10.08 13.21 42.84
CA LYS A 267 -9.40 12.93 41.57
C LYS A 267 -10.34 12.34 40.53
N LEU A 268 -11.20 11.39 40.91
CA LEU A 268 -12.17 10.76 40.03
C LEU A 268 -13.23 11.75 39.55
N GLU A 269 -13.68 12.69 40.39
CA GLU A 269 -14.61 13.76 39.99
C GLU A 269 -13.98 14.69 38.93
N SER A 270 -12.70 15.04 39.10
CA SER A 270 -11.95 15.82 38.11
C SER A 270 -11.84 15.07 36.77
N LEU A 271 -11.47 13.78 36.81
CA LEU A 271 -11.39 12.92 35.62
C LEU A 271 -12.75 12.76 34.94
N PHE A 272 -13.82 12.64 35.72
CA PHE A 272 -15.19 12.54 35.20
C PHE A 272 -15.58 13.80 34.42
N ASN A 273 -15.31 14.98 34.97
CA ASN A 273 -15.58 16.26 34.31
C ASN A 273 -14.74 16.42 33.03
N ALA A 274 -13.44 16.08 33.09
CA ALA A 274 -12.58 16.10 31.92
C ALA A 274 -13.07 15.15 30.82
N ALA A 275 -13.52 13.94 31.19
CA ALA A 275 -14.05 12.96 30.26
C ALA A 275 -15.38 13.41 29.61
N LYS A 276 -16.27 14.06 30.37
CA LYS A 276 -17.50 14.66 29.83
C LYS A 276 -17.19 15.78 28.83
N ASN A 277 -16.28 16.69 29.17
CA ASN A 277 -15.86 17.77 28.27
C ASN A 277 -15.23 17.20 26.99
N LYS A 278 -14.39 16.17 27.12
CA LYS A 278 -13.80 15.50 25.97
C LYS A 278 -14.85 14.85 25.10
N ARG A 279 -15.82 14.12 25.67
CA ARG A 279 -16.92 13.52 24.90
C ARG A 279 -17.73 14.57 24.15
N GLN A 280 -18.05 15.69 24.80
CA GLN A 280 -18.77 16.80 24.15
C GLN A 280 -18.01 17.36 22.94
N TYR A 281 -16.68 17.52 23.05
CA TYR A 281 -15.85 17.89 21.91
C TYR A 281 -15.89 16.82 20.81
N LEU A 282 -15.77 15.54 21.16
CA LEU A 282 -15.81 14.44 20.19
C LEU A 282 -17.17 14.35 19.46
N GLU A 283 -18.27 14.71 20.11
CA GLU A 283 -19.60 14.79 19.50
C GLU A 283 -19.78 16.01 18.56
N SER A 284 -18.85 16.97 18.59
CA SER A 284 -18.96 18.21 17.81
C SER A 284 -18.60 18.05 16.33
N ALA A 285 -19.14 18.93 15.49
CA ALA A 285 -18.76 19.02 14.08
C ALA A 285 -17.29 19.43 13.90
N ASP A 286 -16.74 20.22 14.81
CA ASP A 286 -15.33 20.65 14.77
C ASP A 286 -14.37 19.46 14.89
N TYR A 287 -14.72 18.47 15.72
CA TYR A 287 -13.92 17.25 15.80
C TYR A 287 -13.97 16.44 14.51
N LEU A 288 -15.15 16.26 13.92
CA LEU A 288 -15.28 15.57 12.63
C LEU A 288 -14.46 16.28 11.54
N ALA A 289 -14.51 17.62 11.49
CA ALA A 289 -13.70 18.41 10.58
C ALA A 289 -12.20 18.21 10.82
N SER A 290 -11.77 18.12 12.09
CA SER A 290 -10.37 17.86 12.46
C SER A 290 -9.84 16.49 12.02
N LEU A 291 -10.74 15.53 11.74
CA LEU A 291 -10.37 14.19 11.25
C LEU A 291 -10.06 14.18 9.75
N GLN A 292 -10.38 15.25 9.01
CA GLN A 292 -10.09 15.32 7.59
C GLN A 292 -8.57 15.28 7.34
N GLY A 293 -8.13 14.35 6.49
CA GLY A 293 -6.71 14.07 6.29
C GLY A 293 -6.13 13.01 7.22
N THR A 294 -6.95 12.35 8.05
CA THR A 294 -6.58 11.13 8.78
C THR A 294 -7.11 9.87 8.07
N ILE A 295 -6.70 8.68 8.52
CA ILE A 295 -7.15 7.40 7.96
C ILE A 295 -8.61 7.03 8.28
N GLY A 296 -9.23 7.74 9.24
CA GLY A 296 -10.56 7.39 9.75
C GLY A 296 -10.57 6.04 10.47
N ALA A 297 -11.66 5.29 10.34
CA ALA A 297 -11.79 3.93 10.86
C ALA A 297 -12.48 3.02 9.83
N ASP A 298 -12.18 1.72 9.92
CA ASP A 298 -12.93 0.65 9.24
C ASP A 298 -13.95 0.05 10.19
N GLY A 299 -15.09 -0.37 9.63
CA GLY A 299 -16.02 -1.24 10.36
C GLY A 299 -15.42 -2.64 10.41
N ILE A 300 -15.13 -3.13 11.62
CA ILE A 300 -14.78 -4.54 11.79
C ILE A 300 -16.08 -5.32 11.56
N ARG A 301 -16.14 -6.05 10.44
CA ARG A 301 -17.11 -7.12 10.27
C ARG A 301 -16.42 -8.37 10.81
N ASP A 302 -16.94 -8.91 11.90
CA ASP A 302 -16.60 -10.27 12.29
C ASP A 302 -17.09 -11.18 11.15
N ASN A 303 -16.18 -11.97 10.58
CA ASN A 303 -16.52 -13.01 9.59
C ASN A 303 -17.38 -14.10 10.25
#